data_AF-A0A948YUT7-F1
#
_entry.id   AF-A0A948YUT7-F1
#
_cell.length_a   1.000
_cell.length_b   1.000
_cell.length_c   1.000
_cell.angle_alpha   90.00
_cell.angle_beta   90.00
_cell.angle_gamma   90.00
#
_symmetry.space_group_name_H-M   'P 1'
#
loop_
_entity.id
_entity.type
_entity.pdbx_description
1 polymer ?
#
loop_
_entity_poly.entity_id
_entity_poly.type
_entity_poly.pdbx_seq_one_letter_code
_entity_poly.pdbx_strand_id
1 'polypeptide(L)'
;MGGKEMKNEGKYLYAIIPAAGDREYGNIGIDGESVYLIADNQVAAVVSNFSNGKIRPERRHIAAHQAVLKRLMEEETPLPITFGVIAEGAKEIKRILSLNRKSFAEQLRRVHGRVEMGASFT
;
A
#
# COMPACT_ATOMS: atom_id res chain seq x y z
N MET A 1 15.46 0.81 -27.87
CA MET A 1 14.45 0.01 -27.15
C MET A 1 13.85 0.88 -26.05
N GLY A 2 12.52 0.96 -26.00
CA GLY A 2 11.77 2.07 -25.42
C GLY A 2 11.96 2.29 -23.93
N GLY A 3 12.55 3.43 -23.57
CA GLY A 3 12.36 4.01 -22.25
C GLY A 3 10.93 4.53 -22.18
N LYS A 4 10.02 3.67 -21.70
CA LYS A 4 8.62 4.01 -21.44
C LYS A 4 8.60 5.33 -20.65
N GLU A 5 8.00 6.35 -21.25
CA GLU A 5 7.79 7.68 -20.66
C GLU A 5 7.48 7.53 -19.16
N MET A 6 8.36 8.05 -18.31
CA MET A 6 8.10 8.20 -16.88
C MET A 6 7.02 9.28 -16.74
N LYS A 7 5.77 8.93 -17.05
CA LYS A 7 4.66 9.71 -16.53
C LYS A 7 4.85 9.69 -15.01
N ASN A 8 4.97 10.88 -14.42
CA ASN A 8 4.95 11.08 -12.97
C ASN A 8 3.56 10.71 -12.44
N GLU A 9 3.21 9.44 -12.55
CA GLU A 9 1.99 8.85 -12.02
C GLU A 9 2.29 8.56 -10.57
N GLY A 10 1.72 9.39 -9.71
CA GLY A 10 1.79 9.19 -8.27
C GLY A 10 1.39 7.75 -7.93
N LYS A 11 2.15 7.12 -7.05
CA LYS A 11 1.82 5.80 -6.53
C LYS A 11 1.05 5.99 -5.25
N TYR A 12 -0.22 5.60 -5.29
CA TYR A 12 -1.07 5.63 -4.11
C TYR A 12 -0.78 4.41 -3.25
N LEU A 13 -0.43 4.61 -1.98
CA LEU A 13 -0.09 3.55 -1.05
C LEU A 13 -1.33 3.19 -0.20
N TYR A 14 -1.71 1.92 -0.20
CA TYR A 14 -2.88 1.42 0.55
C TYR A 14 -2.48 0.88 1.91
N ALA A 15 -1.47 0.01 1.92
CA ALA A 15 -0.99 -0.70 3.09
C ALA A 15 0.42 -1.22 2.85
N ILE A 16 1.05 -1.67 3.92
CA ILE A 16 2.35 -2.35 3.89
C ILE A 16 2.14 -3.75 4.46
N ILE A 17 2.67 -4.76 3.78
CA ILE A 17 2.60 -6.17 4.16
C ILE A 17 4.02 -6.70 4.39
N PRO A 18 4.21 -7.84 5.09
CA PRO A 18 5.50 -8.51 5.07
C PRO A 18 5.88 -8.90 3.63
N ALA A 19 7.17 -9.00 3.31
CA ALA A 19 7.58 -9.38 1.96
C ALA A 19 7.01 -10.78 1.59
N ALA A 20 5.93 -10.78 0.81
CA ALA A 20 5.23 -11.99 0.35
C ALA A 20 5.54 -12.36 -1.11
N GLY A 21 6.54 -11.71 -1.71
CA GLY A 21 6.87 -11.85 -3.14
C GLY A 21 6.23 -10.76 -4.00
N ASP A 22 6.49 -10.81 -5.31
CA ASP A 22 5.82 -9.96 -6.29
C ASP A 22 4.45 -10.55 -6.58
N ARG A 23 3.40 -9.87 -6.13
CA ARG A 23 2.01 -10.27 -6.33
C ARG A 23 1.22 -9.04 -6.77
N GLU A 24 0.34 -9.26 -7.73
CA GLU A 24 -0.56 -8.26 -8.27
C GLU A 24 -1.98 -8.69 -7.91
N TYR A 25 -2.77 -7.77 -7.35
CA TYR A 25 -4.17 -8.04 -7.00
C TYR A 25 -5.14 -7.69 -8.12
N GLY A 26 -4.63 -7.18 -9.25
CA GLY A 26 -5.40 -6.78 -10.42
C GLY A 26 -6.12 -5.45 -10.23
N ASN A 27 -7.17 -5.22 -11.04
CA ASN A 27 -7.96 -3.97 -11.10
C ASN A 27 -8.92 -3.79 -9.92
N ILE A 28 -8.45 -4.03 -8.70
CA ILE A 28 -9.23 -3.84 -7.47
C ILE A 28 -9.01 -2.47 -6.83
N GLY A 29 -8.20 -1.62 -7.46
CA GLY A 29 -7.80 -0.32 -6.94
C GLY A 29 -8.87 0.75 -7.09
N ILE A 30 -8.51 1.94 -6.62
CA ILE A 30 -9.31 3.14 -6.80
C ILE A 30 -9.44 3.44 -8.29
N ASP A 31 -10.66 3.72 -8.75
CA ASP A 31 -11.00 3.94 -10.16
C ASP A 31 -10.84 2.68 -11.06
N GLY A 32 -10.66 1.50 -10.47
CA GLY A 32 -10.38 0.27 -11.23
C GLY A 32 -8.92 0.15 -11.69
N GLU A 33 -8.02 0.94 -11.10
CA GLU A 33 -6.60 0.85 -11.37
C GLU A 33 -5.98 -0.45 -10.86
N SER A 34 -4.91 -0.88 -11.52
CA SER A 34 -4.18 -2.09 -11.14
C SER A 34 -3.42 -1.89 -9.83
N VAL A 35 -3.74 -2.72 -8.85
CA VAL A 35 -3.07 -2.78 -7.55
C VAL A 35 -1.99 -3.83 -7.59
N TYR A 36 -0.77 -3.42 -7.27
CA TYR A 36 0.40 -4.28 -7.28
C TYR A 36 1.26 -4.03 -6.04
N LEU A 37 2.12 -4.98 -5.75
CA LEU A 37 3.03 -4.91 -4.62
C LEU A 37 4.39 -4.42 -5.08
N ILE A 38 5.02 -3.58 -4.26
CA ILE A 38 6.44 -3.27 -4.38
C ILE A 38 7.14 -3.90 -3.19
N ALA A 39 7.73 -5.07 -3.41
CA ALA A 39 8.59 -5.72 -2.43
C ALA A 39 9.94 -4.97 -2.33
N ASP A 40 10.34 -4.67 -1.10
CA ASP A 40 11.65 -4.13 -0.74
C ASP A 40 12.25 -4.90 0.44
N ASN A 41 13.14 -5.83 0.11
CA ASN A 41 13.90 -6.64 1.06
C ASN A 41 13.02 -7.51 1.98
N GLN A 42 12.53 -6.98 3.10
CA GLN A 42 11.73 -7.70 4.11
C GLN A 42 10.27 -7.23 4.21
N VAL A 43 9.92 -6.15 3.52
CA VAL A 43 8.58 -5.54 3.56
C VAL A 43 8.09 -5.29 2.14
N ALA A 44 6.78 -5.32 1.92
CA ALA A 44 6.17 -5.02 0.63
C ALA A 44 5.08 -3.96 0.78
N ALA A 45 5.05 -3.02 -0.16
CA ALA A 45 4.08 -1.93 -0.18
C ALA A 45 2.99 -2.21 -1.22
N VAL A 46 1.73 -2.20 -0.81
CA VAL A 46 0.59 -2.32 -1.70
C VAL A 46 0.29 -0.96 -2.30
N VAL A 47 0.52 -0.81 -3.60
CA VAL A 47 0.34 0.45 -4.32
C VAL A 47 -0.57 0.28 -5.53
N SER A 48 -1.15 1.39 -5.99
CA SER A 48 -1.83 1.48 -7.28
C SER A 48 -1.27 2.66 -8.06
N ASN A 49 -1.37 2.58 -9.39
CA ASN A 49 -1.16 3.77 -10.19
C ASN A 49 -2.25 4.79 -9.86
N PHE A 50 -1.85 6.05 -9.75
CA PHE A 50 -2.77 7.15 -9.54
C PHE A 50 -2.25 8.39 -10.28
N SER A 51 -2.85 8.66 -11.43
CA SER A 51 -2.45 9.76 -12.31
C SER A 51 -2.71 11.14 -11.73
N ASN A 52 -3.58 11.24 -10.71
CA ASN A 52 -4.00 12.49 -10.12
C ASN A 52 -3.22 12.72 -8.82
N GLY A 53 -2.35 13.72 -8.69
CA GLY A 53 -1.51 13.90 -7.48
C GLY A 53 -2.27 14.10 -6.15
N LYS A 54 -3.61 14.18 -6.16
CA LYS A 54 -4.45 14.32 -4.98
C LYS A 54 -5.68 13.42 -5.07
N ILE A 55 -5.80 12.50 -4.12
CA ILE A 55 -7.02 11.71 -3.96
C ILE A 55 -8.03 12.50 -3.13
N ARG A 56 -9.28 12.54 -3.58
CA ARG A 56 -10.37 13.11 -2.79
C ARG A 56 -10.98 11.98 -1.94
N PRO A 57 -11.26 12.18 -0.65
CA PRO A 57 -11.94 11.19 0.19
C PRO A 57 -13.44 11.10 -0.19
N GLU A 58 -13.71 10.64 -1.41
CA GLU A 58 -15.06 10.39 -1.89
C GLU A 58 -15.50 8.99 -1.46
N ARG A 59 -16.80 8.80 -1.25
CA ARG A 59 -17.37 7.49 -0.85
C ARG A 59 -16.88 6.34 -1.72
N ARG A 60 -16.76 6.57 -3.04
CA ARG A 60 -16.24 5.59 -4.01
C ARG A 60 -14.78 5.21 -3.75
N HIS A 61 -13.92 6.16 -3.42
CA HIS A 61 -12.49 5.93 -3.19
C HIS A 61 -12.25 5.26 -1.84
N ILE A 62 -13.00 5.66 -0.82
CA ILE A 62 -12.95 5.03 0.51
C ILE A 62 -13.43 3.59 0.41
N ALA A 63 -14.54 3.33 -0.30
CA ALA A 63 -15.04 1.98 -0.51
C ALA A 63 -14.03 1.09 -1.26
N ALA A 64 -13.41 1.60 -2.33
CA ALA A 64 -12.37 0.88 -3.06
C ALA A 64 -11.14 0.61 -2.17
N HIS A 65 -10.65 1.62 -1.44
CA HIS A 65 -9.53 1.46 -0.49
C HIS A 65 -9.84 0.42 0.59
N GLN A 66 -11.05 0.43 1.16
CA GLN A 66 -11.49 -0.57 2.13
C GLN A 66 -11.65 -1.95 1.51
N ALA A 67 -12.10 -2.07 0.26
CA ALA A 67 -12.19 -3.34 -0.44
C ALA A 67 -10.81 -3.98 -0.63
N VAL A 68 -9.81 -3.18 -1.03
CA VAL A 68 -8.40 -3.61 -1.12
C VAL A 68 -7.90 -4.05 0.25
N LEU A 69 -8.07 -3.22 1.29
CA LEU A 69 -7.67 -3.57 2.66
C LEU A 69 -8.32 -4.85 3.16
N LYS A 70 -9.62 -5.05 2.89
CA LYS A 70 -10.34 -6.26 3.28
C LYS A 70 -9.77 -7.49 2.57
N ARG A 71 -9.53 -7.39 1.26
CA ARG A 71 -8.91 -8.46 0.46
C ARG A 71 -7.53 -8.83 0.99
N LEU A 72 -6.72 -7.82 1.32
CA LEU A 72 -5.41 -8.00 1.93
C LEU A 72 -5.51 -8.68 3.30
N MET A 73 -6.47 -8.27 4.13
CA MET A 73 -6.72 -8.87 5.45
C MET A 73 -7.19 -10.33 5.38
N GLU A 74 -7.87 -10.73 4.30
CA GLU A 74 -8.28 -12.12 4.07
C GLU A 74 -7.09 -13.03 3.71
N GLU A 75 -6.06 -12.49 3.03
CA GLU A 75 -4.89 -13.26 2.62
C GLU A 75 -3.74 -13.21 3.63
N GLU A 76 -3.53 -12.05 4.26
CA GLU A 76 -2.40 -11.76 5.12
C GLU A 76 -2.73 -10.64 6.12
N THR A 77 -1.78 -10.20 6.94
CA THR A 77 -2.01 -9.08 7.89
C THR A 77 -1.40 -7.79 7.35
N PRO A 78 -2.13 -7.01 6.53
CA PRO A 78 -1.66 -5.71 6.09
C PRO A 78 -1.58 -4.75 7.27
N LEU A 79 -0.56 -3.91 7.24
CA LEU A 79 -0.45 -2.71 8.04
C LEU A 79 -1.16 -1.58 7.29
N PRO A 80 -2.41 -1.22 7.66
CA PRO A 80 -3.10 -0.12 7.03
C PRO A 80 -2.33 1.16 7.32
N ILE A 81 -2.11 1.96 6.28
CA ILE A 81 -1.53 3.28 6.43
C ILE A 81 -2.61 4.35 6.32
N THR A 82 -2.29 5.57 6.72
CA THR A 82 -3.22 6.70 6.57
C THR A 82 -3.61 6.89 5.11
N PHE A 83 -4.92 6.97 4.86
CA PHE A 83 -5.46 7.28 3.54
C PHE A 83 -4.89 8.60 3.02
N GLY A 84 -4.42 8.63 1.78
CA GLY A 84 -3.90 9.84 1.14
C GLY A 84 -2.38 9.90 1.00
N VAL A 85 -1.65 8.83 1.34
CA VAL A 85 -0.22 8.75 1.09
C VAL A 85 0.02 8.44 -0.39
N ILE A 86 0.53 9.44 -1.10
CA ILE A 86 0.90 9.34 -2.52
C ILE A 86 2.39 9.61 -2.62
N ALA A 87 3.12 8.69 -3.25
CA ALA A 87 4.53 8.86 -3.55
C ALA A 87 4.73 9.25 -5.02
N GLU A 88 5.77 10.02 -5.32
CA GLU A 88 6.05 10.47 -6.70
C GLU A 88 6.53 9.34 -7.62
N GLY A 89 6.87 8.17 -7.07
CA GLY A 89 7.22 7.00 -7.86
C GLY A 89 7.68 5.80 -7.03
N ALA A 90 7.97 4.70 -7.73
CA ALA A 90 8.43 3.45 -7.09
C ALA A 90 9.77 3.61 -6.33
N LYS A 91 10.65 4.52 -6.76
CA LYS A 91 11.91 4.82 -6.05
C LYS A 91 11.67 5.43 -4.68
N GLU A 92 10.73 6.36 -4.57
CA GLU A 92 10.41 7.00 -3.29
C GLU A 92 9.74 6.00 -2.34
N ILE A 93 8.83 5.16 -2.86
CA ILE A 93 8.27 4.04 -2.10
C ILE A 93 9.39 3.17 -1.51
N LYS A 94 10.30 2.66 -2.35
CA LYS A 94 11.45 1.85 -1.87
C LYS A 94 12.31 2.59 -0.84
N ARG A 95 12.52 3.90 -1.02
CA ARG A 95 13.27 4.72 -0.06
C ARG A 95 12.55 4.80 1.28
N ILE A 96 11.24 5.06 1.29
CA ILE A 96 10.40 5.09 2.49
C ILE A 96 10.41 3.72 3.18
N LEU A 97 10.24 2.62 2.43
CA LEU A 97 10.33 1.27 2.99
C LEU A 97 11.70 1.01 3.61
N SER A 98 12.79 1.35 2.93
CA SER A 98 14.15 1.09 3.42
C SER A 98 14.50 1.92 4.67
N LEU A 99 14.13 3.21 4.68
CA LEU A 99 14.34 4.11 5.81
C LEU A 99 13.48 3.71 7.01
N ASN A 100 12.23 3.34 6.77
CA ASN A 100 11.27 2.99 7.82
C ASN A 100 11.16 1.48 8.02
N ARG A 101 12.07 0.68 7.46
CA ARG A 101 11.95 -0.80 7.46
C ARG A 101 11.79 -1.37 8.86
N LYS A 102 12.53 -0.82 9.82
CA LYS A 102 12.48 -1.25 11.23
C LYS A 102 11.12 -0.93 11.82
N SER A 103 10.63 0.30 11.62
CA SER A 103 9.31 0.73 12.08
C SER A 103 8.20 -0.12 11.46
N PHE A 104 8.24 -0.35 10.14
CA PHE A 104 7.26 -1.22 9.47
C PHE A 104 7.35 -2.67 9.92
N ALA A 105 8.54 -3.25 10.05
CA ALA A 105 8.71 -4.61 10.54
C ALA A 105 8.22 -4.77 11.99
N GLU A 106 8.47 -3.79 12.85
CA GLU A 106 7.94 -3.79 14.22
C GLU A 106 6.42 -3.63 14.25
N GLN A 107 5.86 -2.74 13.42
CA GLN A 107 4.42 -2.56 13.31
C GLN A 107 3.74 -3.79 12.72
N LEU A 108 4.31 -4.39 11.67
CA LEU A 108 3.87 -5.66 11.09
C LEU A 108 3.90 -6.78 12.11
N ARG A 109 4.98 -6.91 12.89
CA ARG A 109 5.07 -7.90 13.97
C ARG A 109 4.03 -7.63 15.07
N ARG A 110 3.76 -6.35 15.37
CA ARG A 110 2.67 -5.99 16.28
C ARG A 110 1.32 -6.36 15.70
N VAL A 111 0.97 -6.00 14.47
CA VAL A 111 -0.35 -6.33 13.90
C VAL A 111 -0.52 -7.82 13.69
N HIS A 112 0.49 -8.53 13.19
CA HIS A 112 0.48 -10.00 13.07
C HIS A 112 0.26 -10.70 14.43
N GLY A 113 0.75 -10.10 15.52
CA GLY A 113 0.49 -10.59 16.89
C GLY A 113 -0.72 -9.98 17.59
N ARG A 114 -1.40 -8.99 16.99
CA ARG A 114 -2.40 -8.13 17.66
C ARG A 114 -3.66 -7.85 16.85
N VAL A 115 -3.88 -8.53 15.71
CA VAL A 115 -5.19 -8.51 15.03
C VAL A 115 -6.32 -9.00 15.95
N GLU A 116 -6.01 -9.58 17.10
CA GLU A 116 -7.00 -9.88 18.15
C GLU A 116 -7.37 -8.71 19.09
N MET A 117 -6.71 -7.55 19.07
CA MET A 117 -7.09 -6.45 19.96
C MET A 117 -7.05 -5.11 19.25
N GLY A 118 -8.26 -4.72 18.84
CA GLY A 118 -8.62 -3.38 18.42
C GLY A 118 -8.16 -2.31 19.41
N ALA A 119 -8.13 -1.09 18.87
CA ALA A 119 -7.79 0.15 19.52
C ALA A 119 -8.19 0.22 21.00
N SER A 120 -7.24 0.61 21.83
CA SER A 120 -7.53 1.53 22.92
C SER A 120 -6.27 2.35 23.17
N PHE A 121 -6.21 3.54 22.58
CA PHE A 121 -5.34 4.60 23.06
C PHE A 121 -6.26 5.57 23.80
N THR A 122 -5.95 5.78 25.07
CA THR A 122 -6.56 6.75 25.99
C THR A 122 -6.35 8.19 25.55
#